data_AF-A0AAV3XP38-F1
#
_entry.id   AF-A0AAV3XP38-F1
#
_cell.length_a   1.000
_cell.length_b   1.000
_cell.length_c   1.000
_cell.angle_alpha   90.00
_cell.angle_beta   90.00
_cell.angle_gamma   90.00
#
_symmetry.space_group_name_H-M   'P 1'
#
loop_
_entity.id
_entity.type
_entity.pdbx_description
1 polymer ?
#
loop_
_entity_poly.entity_id
_entity_poly.type
_entity_poly.pdbx_seq_one_letter_code
_entity_poly.pdbx_strand_id
1 'polypeptide(L)'
;MDIPERKLDYLFNKNIAPDFHNTPRAAQNAQQMKRLGLWDTPEDRELVREHLQQAIQTRNNVVEQFTKTFIDKSGTIGESEIEVRESFLAGASGKFAKVKSSWEVMPDGSRRFVSAELYGG
;
A
#
# COMPACT_ATOMS: atom_id res chain seq x y z
N MET A 1 8.01 12.13 2.50
CA MET A 1 6.62 11.93 2.03
C MET A 1 5.89 11.17 3.13
N ASP A 2 4.77 11.69 3.63
CA ASP A 2 4.02 11.03 4.70
C ASP A 2 2.95 10.08 4.13
N ILE A 3 2.77 8.90 4.74
CA ILE A 3 1.70 7.96 4.41
C ILE A 3 0.63 8.12 5.49
N PRO A 4 -0.56 8.65 5.16
CA PRO A 4 -1.59 8.91 6.16
C PRO A 4 -2.00 7.63 6.91
N GLU A 5 -2.23 7.72 8.22
CA GLU A 5 -2.70 6.60 9.07
C GLU A 5 -3.89 5.85 8.47
N ARG A 6 -4.86 6.59 7.92
CA ARG A 6 -6.06 6.03 7.27
C ARG A 6 -5.75 5.16 6.04
N LYS A 7 -4.55 5.25 5.46
CA LYS A 7 -4.12 4.36 4.38
C LYS A 7 -3.60 3.02 4.92
N LEU A 8 -2.99 3.01 6.11
CA LEU A 8 -2.52 1.78 6.77
C LEU A 8 -3.68 0.97 7.34
N ASP A 9 -4.76 1.61 7.72
CA ASP A 9 -6.05 1.00 8.09
C ASP A 9 -6.48 -0.11 7.12
N TYR A 10 -6.26 0.07 5.81
CA TYR A 10 -6.55 -0.96 4.80
C TYR A 10 -5.67 -2.22 4.93
N LEU A 11 -4.42 -2.08 5.35
CA LEU A 11 -3.48 -3.19 5.52
C LEU A 11 -3.76 -3.99 6.79
N PHE A 12 -4.27 -3.32 7.83
CA PHE A 12 -4.62 -3.94 9.12
C PHE A 12 -6.11 -4.28 9.24
N ASN A 13 -6.90 -4.04 8.19
CA ASN A 13 -8.35 -4.23 8.16
C ASN A 13 -9.08 -3.47 9.28
N LYS A 14 -8.80 -2.17 9.41
CA LYS A 14 -9.38 -1.27 10.42
C LYS A 14 -10.10 -0.11 9.77
N ASN A 15 -11.22 0.32 10.37
CA ASN A 15 -11.97 1.52 9.96
C ASN A 15 -12.22 1.65 8.44
N ILE A 16 -12.36 0.53 7.74
CA ILE A 16 -12.66 0.52 6.30
C ILE A 16 -14.17 0.69 6.09
N ALA A 17 -14.54 1.52 5.11
CA ALA A 17 -15.93 1.59 4.67
C ALA A 17 -16.34 0.23 4.05
N PRO A 18 -17.53 -0.30 4.35
CA PRO A 18 -18.01 -1.54 3.74
C PRO A 18 -18.10 -1.38 2.22
N ASP A 19 -17.32 -2.16 1.50
CA ASP A 19 -17.28 -2.16 0.04
C ASP A 19 -16.93 -3.57 -0.46
N PHE A 20 -17.65 -4.05 -1.48
CA PHE A 20 -17.55 -5.42 -2.00
C PHE A 20 -16.14 -5.78 -2.50
N HIS A 21 -15.34 -4.80 -2.93
CA HIS A 21 -14.00 -5.02 -3.45
C HIS A 21 -12.92 -4.78 -2.39
N ASN A 22 -13.11 -3.81 -1.50
CA ASN A 22 -12.11 -3.42 -0.50
C ASN A 22 -12.10 -4.34 0.73
N THR A 23 -13.26 -4.85 1.14
CA THR A 23 -13.40 -5.68 2.35
C THR A 23 -12.61 -6.99 2.26
N PRO A 24 -12.69 -7.77 1.17
CA PRO A 24 -11.95 -9.04 1.07
C PRO A 24 -10.43 -8.83 1.02
N ARG A 25 -9.96 -7.80 0.30
CA ARG A 25 -8.52 -7.50 0.16
C ARG A 25 -7.92 -6.99 1.48
N ALA A 26 -8.64 -6.15 2.21
CA ALA A 26 -8.23 -5.73 3.54
C ALA A 26 -8.13 -6.92 4.50
N ALA A 27 -9.11 -7.84 4.47
CA ALA A 27 -9.06 -9.07 5.25
C ALA A 27 -7.85 -9.96 4.90
N GLN A 28 -7.54 -10.12 3.60
CA GLN A 28 -6.36 -10.84 3.13
C GLN A 28 -5.06 -10.17 3.64
N ASN A 29 -4.95 -8.86 3.51
CA ASN A 29 -3.78 -8.11 4.00
C ASN A 29 -3.59 -8.31 5.51
N ALA A 30 -4.66 -8.20 6.29
CA ALA A 30 -4.58 -8.40 7.74
C ALA A 30 -4.17 -9.83 8.12
N GLN A 31 -4.59 -10.85 7.37
CA GLN A 31 -4.12 -12.22 7.56
C GLN A 31 -2.61 -12.34 7.31
N GLN A 32 -2.10 -11.68 6.28
CA GLN A 32 -0.66 -11.66 5.99
C GLN A 32 0.12 -10.91 7.06
N MET A 33 -0.36 -9.76 7.53
CA MET A 33 0.26 -9.02 8.65
C MET A 33 0.37 -9.89 9.90
N LYS A 34 -0.72 -10.57 10.29
CA LYS A 34 -0.69 -11.52 11.41
C LYS A 34 0.30 -12.65 11.21
N ARG A 35 0.40 -13.21 9.99
CA ARG A 35 1.40 -14.25 9.65
C ARG A 35 2.83 -13.73 9.83
N LEU A 36 3.07 -12.47 9.51
CA LEU A 36 4.34 -11.77 9.71
C LEU A 36 4.61 -11.40 11.18
N GLY A 37 3.65 -11.62 12.09
CA GLY A 37 3.77 -11.16 13.48
C GLY A 37 3.63 -9.65 13.64
N LEU A 38 3.03 -8.98 12.65
CA LEU A 38 2.73 -7.55 12.68
C LEU A 38 1.26 -7.37 13.05
N TRP A 39 1.02 -6.65 14.15
CA TRP A 39 -0.28 -6.36 14.71
C TRP A 39 -0.65 -4.90 14.49
N ASP A 40 -1.91 -4.56 14.77
CA ASP A 40 -2.39 -3.20 14.67
C ASP A 40 -1.95 -2.38 15.90
N THR A 41 -0.64 -2.14 16.03
CA THR A 41 -0.04 -1.30 17.07
C THR A 41 0.67 -0.11 16.44
N PRO A 42 0.90 1.00 17.19
CA PRO A 42 1.66 2.14 16.67
C PRO A 42 3.04 1.75 16.14
N GLU A 43 3.74 0.85 16.83
CA GLU A 43 5.11 0.42 16.47
C GLU A 43 5.12 -0.37 15.16
N ASP A 44 4.20 -1.33 15.00
CA ASP A 44 4.11 -2.15 13.79
C ASP A 44 3.58 -1.34 12.59
N ARG A 45 2.72 -0.35 12.84
CA ARG A 45 2.29 0.62 11.82
C ARG A 45 3.44 1.48 11.33
N GLU A 46 4.30 1.96 12.23
CA GLU A 46 5.50 2.72 11.86
C GLU A 46 6.45 1.85 11.03
N LEU A 47 6.71 0.60 11.45
CA LEU A 47 7.54 -0.34 10.69
C LEU A 47 7.02 -0.52 9.25
N VAL A 48 5.72 -0.72 9.08
CA VAL A 48 5.10 -0.85 7.76
C VAL A 48 5.20 0.45 6.95
N ARG A 49 5.02 1.61 7.60
CA ARG A 49 5.17 2.92 6.97
C ARG A 49 6.60 3.13 6.46
N GLU A 50 7.59 2.90 7.30
CA GLU A 50 9.01 3.01 6.96
C GLU A 50 9.37 2.08 5.79
N HIS A 51 8.88 0.83 5.82
CA HIS A 51 9.07 -0.11 4.73
C HIS A 51 8.53 0.42 3.39
N LEU A 52 7.30 0.93 3.38
CA LEU A 52 6.69 1.50 2.17
C LEU A 52 7.43 2.76 1.68
N GLN A 53 7.94 3.59 2.60
CA GLN A 53 8.78 4.73 2.26
C GLN A 53 10.15 4.32 1.70
N GLN A 54 10.73 3.21 2.15
CA GLN A 54 11.95 2.66 1.57
C GLN A 54 11.69 2.08 0.17
N ALA A 55 10.51 1.51 -0.06
CA ALA A 55 10.14 0.95 -1.36
C ALA A 55 10.18 2.01 -2.49
N ILE A 56 9.85 3.26 -2.22
CA ILE A 56 9.94 4.35 -3.22
C ILE A 56 11.38 4.81 -3.49
N GLN A 57 12.29 4.62 -2.54
CA GLN A 57 13.70 5.01 -2.69
C GLN A 57 14.50 3.97 -3.49
N THR A 58 13.97 2.76 -3.62
CA THR A 58 14.60 1.69 -4.39
C THR A 58 14.35 1.91 -5.88
N ARG A 59 15.39 2.01 -6.72
CA ARG A 59 15.21 2.34 -8.15
C ARG A 59 14.74 1.16 -9.00
N ASN A 60 15.15 -0.05 -8.65
CA ASN A 60 14.99 -1.23 -9.51
C ASN A 60 13.83 -2.13 -9.07
N ASN A 61 12.82 -1.56 -8.41
CA ASN A 61 11.67 -2.31 -7.91
C ASN A 61 10.33 -1.90 -8.53
N VAL A 62 10.38 -1.03 -9.55
CA VAL A 62 9.24 -0.67 -10.37
C VAL A 62 8.94 -1.84 -11.31
N VAL A 63 7.75 -2.40 -11.21
CA VAL A 63 7.33 -3.56 -12.02
C VAL A 63 6.28 -3.20 -13.06
N GLU A 64 5.61 -2.06 -12.90
CA GLU A 64 4.52 -1.64 -13.77
C GLU A 64 4.35 -0.12 -13.72
N GLN A 65 4.04 0.49 -14.86
CA GLN A 65 3.66 1.90 -14.97
C GLN A 65 2.48 2.01 -15.93
N PHE A 66 1.44 2.77 -15.55
CA PHE A 66 0.26 2.98 -16.38
C PHE A 66 -0.48 4.27 -16.02
N THR A 67 -1.23 4.81 -16.97
CA THR A 67 -2.13 5.94 -16.72
C THR A 67 -3.50 5.44 -16.29
N LYS A 68 -4.00 5.95 -15.16
CA LYS A 68 -5.33 5.68 -14.64
C LYS A 68 -6.24 6.88 -14.89
N THR A 69 -7.27 6.70 -15.71
CA THR A 69 -8.33 7.68 -15.88
C THR A 69 -9.36 7.56 -14.74
N PHE A 70 -9.83 8.69 -14.22
CA PHE A 70 -10.88 8.74 -13.20
C PHE A 70 -11.81 9.93 -13.45
N ILE A 71 -12.99 9.89 -12.84
CA ILE A 71 -13.93 11.03 -12.83
C ILE A 71 -13.92 11.59 -11.42
N ASP A 72 -13.63 12.89 -11.29
CA ASP A 72 -13.64 13.55 -10.00
C ASP A 72 -15.08 13.87 -9.52
N LYS A 73 -15.21 14.47 -8.33
CA LYS A 73 -16.52 14.80 -7.76
C LYS A 73 -17.30 15.85 -8.56
N SER A 74 -16.63 16.61 -9.43
CA SER A 74 -17.26 17.60 -10.31
C SER A 74 -17.74 17.01 -11.64
N GLY A 75 -17.41 15.75 -11.92
CA GLY A 75 -17.69 15.10 -13.20
C GLY A 75 -16.59 15.31 -14.24
N THR A 76 -15.45 15.90 -13.86
CA THR A 76 -14.32 16.13 -14.77
C THR A 76 -13.49 14.85 -14.90
N ILE A 77 -13.09 14.52 -16.13
CA ILE A 77 -12.18 13.41 -16.40
C ILE A 77 -10.76 13.87 -16.05
N GLY A 78 -10.14 13.15 -15.12
CA GLY A 78 -8.74 13.30 -14.73
C GLY A 78 -7.92 12.07 -15.07
N GLU A 79 -6.61 12.25 -15.14
CA GLU A 79 -5.64 11.17 -15.33
C GLU A 79 -4.59 11.23 -14.21
N SER A 80 -4.21 10.05 -13.71
CA SER A 80 -3.12 9.88 -12.75
C SER A 80 -2.13 8.87 -13.28
N GLU A 81 -0.85 9.22 -13.32
CA GLU A 81 0.21 8.24 -13.56
C GLU A 81 0.37 7.36 -12.32
N ILE A 82 0.26 6.04 -12.52
CA ILE A 82 0.42 5.04 -11.47
C ILE A 82 1.68 4.25 -11.73
N GLU A 83 2.44 4.08 -10.66
CA GLU A 83 3.64 3.27 -10.59
C GLU A 83 3.45 2.17 -9.57
N VAL A 84 3.66 0.92 -9.98
CA VAL A 84 3.57 -0.22 -9.09
C VAL A 84 4.95 -0.75 -8.77
N ARG A 85 5.20 -0.93 -7.48
CA ARG A 85 6.48 -1.36 -6.94
C ARG A 85 6.33 -2.63 -6.15
N GLU A 86 7.26 -3.56 -6.33
CA GLU A 86 7.39 -4.75 -5.50
C GLU A 86 8.47 -4.58 -4.44
N SER A 87 8.25 -5.12 -3.26
CA SER A 87 9.22 -5.09 -2.16
C SER A 87 9.02 -6.29 -1.25
N PHE A 88 9.99 -6.58 -0.38
CA PHE A 88 9.92 -7.68 0.58
C PHE A 88 9.86 -7.13 2.00
N LEU A 89 8.73 -7.37 2.67
CA LEU A 89 8.53 -7.00 4.07
C LEU A 89 8.95 -8.17 4.96
N ALA A 90 9.91 -7.91 5.85
CA ALA A 90 10.29 -8.82 6.92
C ALA A 90 9.36 -8.64 8.12
N GLY A 91 8.80 -9.73 8.62
CA GLY A 91 7.97 -9.74 9.81
C GLY A 91 8.74 -10.09 11.08
N ALA A 92 8.24 -9.64 12.23
CA ALA A 92 8.74 -10.02 13.55
C ALA A 92 8.68 -11.54 13.80
N SER A 93 7.82 -12.27 13.09
CA SER A 93 7.76 -13.74 13.14
C SER A 93 8.91 -14.46 12.41
N GLY A 94 9.81 -13.72 11.75
CA GLY A 94 10.87 -14.28 10.90
C GLY A 94 10.40 -14.68 9.50
N LYS A 95 9.11 -14.48 9.18
CA LYS A 95 8.55 -14.70 7.85
C LYS A 95 8.67 -13.44 6.98
N PHE A 96 8.54 -13.63 5.68
CA PHE A 96 8.58 -12.55 4.69
C PHE A 96 7.31 -12.55 3.84
N ALA A 97 6.90 -11.38 3.38
CA ALA A 97 5.85 -11.22 2.38
C ALA A 97 6.33 -10.32 1.25
N LYS A 98 5.89 -10.63 0.03
CA LYS A 98 5.98 -9.70 -1.09
C LYS A 98 4.88 -8.65 -0.92
N VAL A 99 5.25 -7.37 -1.07
CA VAL A 99 4.34 -6.23 -1.05
C VAL A 99 4.29 -5.65 -2.45
N LYS A 100 3.12 -5.71 -3.10
CA LYS A 100 2.84 -4.97 -4.34
C LYS A 100 2.16 -3.66 -3.95
N SER A 101 2.88 -2.55 -4.09
CA SER A 101 2.43 -1.21 -3.66
C SER A 101 2.23 -0.29 -4.86
N SER A 102 1.09 0.39 -4.90
CA SER A 102 0.73 1.32 -5.97
C SER A 102 0.90 2.76 -5.50
N TRP A 103 1.56 3.56 -6.32
CA TRP A 103 1.90 4.94 -6.06
C TRP A 103 1.45 5.80 -7.22
N GLU A 104 0.88 6.94 -6.92
CA GLU A 104 0.63 7.97 -7.93
C GLU A 104 1.86 8.85 -8.05
N VAL A 105 2.29 9.08 -9.29
CA VAL A 105 3.38 10.00 -9.60
C VAL A 105 2.80 11.40 -9.66
N MET A 106 3.25 12.26 -8.75
CA MET A 106 2.80 13.66 -8.66
C MET A 106 3.57 14.52 -9.69
N PRO A 107 3.05 15.70 -10.08
CA PRO A 107 3.72 16.58 -11.04
C PRO A 107 5.13 17.04 -10.64
N ASP A 108 5.43 17.08 -9.34
CA ASP A 108 6.75 17.40 -8.78
C ASP A 108 7.71 16.18 -8.74
N GLY A 109 7.28 15.03 -9.26
CA GLY A 109 8.00 13.76 -9.23
C GLY A 109 7.91 13.03 -7.89
N SER A 110 7.22 13.56 -6.88
CA SER A 110 6.97 12.83 -5.63
C SER A 110 5.98 11.68 -5.86
N ARG A 111 5.91 10.74 -4.91
CA ARG A 111 5.04 9.56 -4.99
C ARG A 111 4.01 9.59 -3.88
N ARG A 112 2.72 9.58 -4.23
CA ARG A 112 1.60 9.49 -3.28
C ARG A 112 1.13 8.05 -3.14
N PHE A 113 1.12 7.53 -1.92
CA PHE A 113 0.67 6.17 -1.65
C PHE A 113 -0.82 6.00 -1.99
N VAL A 114 -1.13 5.00 -2.82
CA VAL A 114 -2.51 4.67 -3.20
C VAL A 114 -3.01 3.50 -2.35
N SER A 115 -2.34 2.35 -2.45
CA SER A 115 -2.70 1.08 -1.81
C SER A 115 -1.52 0.10 -1.83
N ALA A 116 -1.59 -0.95 -1.02
CA ALA A 116 -0.69 -2.09 -1.13
C ALA A 116 -1.42 -3.41 -0.88
N GLU A 117 -0.84 -4.47 -1.44
CA GLU A 117 -1.32 -5.85 -1.35
C GLU A 117 -0.17 -6.74 -0.90
N LEU A 118 -0.43 -7.57 0.10
CA LEU A 118 0.54 -8.47 0.69
C LEU A 118 0.31 -9.90 0.21
N TYR A 119 1.41 -10.54 -0.19
CA TYR A 119 1.44 -11.90 -0.71
C TYR A 119 2.48 -12.71 0.06
N GLY A 120 2.07 -13.84 0.63
CA GLY A 120 2.95 -14.69 1.39
C GLY A 120 2.43 -16.12 1.50
N GLY A 121 3.35 -17.08 1.44
CA GLY A 121 3.11 -18.52 1.52
C GLY A 121 3.26 -19.10 2.92
#